data_AF-A0A852KYC0-F1
#
_entry.id   AF-A0A852KYC0-F1
#
_cell.length_a   1.000
_cell.length_b   1.000
_cell.length_c   1.000
_cell.angle_alpha   90.00
_cell.angle_beta   90.00
_cell.angle_gamma   90.00
#
_symmetry.space_group_name_H-M   'P 1'
#
loop_
_entity.id
_entity.type
_entity.pdbx_description
1 polymer ?
#
loop_
_entity_poly.entity_id
_entity_poly.type
_entity_poly.pdbx_seq_one_letter_code
_entity_poly.pdbx_strand_id
1 'polypeptide(L)'
;FLGAIPFSAGSFFVYINLDKIWQEPIVHFTPLQNFINGCVAAGVAQTLSFPFETVKRKMQAQSPWLPHCGAVDVHFTGMADCFRQTVKNKGVLGLWSGLTPSLLKIVPYFGVMFSTFEFCKRVCLYRNGYIESPLNYKLTPGVDQSLQPQELRELKLLRRETFEPRKSALEN
;
A
#
# COMPACT_ATOMS: atom_id res chain seq x y z
N PHE A 1 -25.44 13.93 -7.37
CA PHE A 1 -24.61 13.59 -8.55
C PHE A 1 -23.74 14.76 -9.07
N LEU A 2 -24.02 16.04 -8.76
CA LEU A 2 -23.23 17.20 -9.24
C LEU A 2 -21.84 17.40 -8.57
N GLY A 3 -21.59 16.83 -7.40
CA GLY A 3 -20.32 17.02 -6.65
C GLY A 3 -19.19 16.03 -6.98
N ALA A 4 -19.48 14.98 -7.76
CA ALA A 4 -18.47 13.97 -8.10
C ALA A 4 -17.49 14.44 -9.18
N ILE A 5 -17.96 15.31 -10.09
CA ILE A 5 -17.18 15.84 -11.22
C ILE A 5 -16.01 16.76 -10.78
N PRO A 6 -16.20 17.73 -9.87
CA PRO A 6 -15.08 18.56 -9.43
C PRO A 6 -14.04 17.78 -8.62
N PHE A 7 -14.49 16.80 -7.81
CA PHE A 7 -13.57 15.94 -7.05
C PHE A 7 -12.73 15.07 -8.00
N SER A 8 -13.36 14.42 -8.98
CA SER A 8 -12.64 13.59 -9.95
C SER A 8 -11.68 14.40 -10.83
N ALA A 9 -12.09 15.60 -11.27
CA ALA A 9 -11.22 16.50 -12.03
C ALA A 9 -10.01 16.96 -11.21
N GLY A 10 -10.21 17.29 -9.93
CA GLY A 10 -9.13 17.65 -9.02
C GLY A 10 -8.14 16.51 -8.79
N SER A 11 -8.64 15.29 -8.56
CA SER A 11 -7.80 14.09 -8.44
C SER A 11 -7.01 13.82 -9.71
N PHE A 12 -7.63 13.98 -10.88
CA PHE A 12 -6.97 13.79 -12.17
C PHE A 12 -5.86 14.82 -12.40
N PHE A 13 -6.10 16.08 -12.03
CA PHE A 13 -5.10 17.14 -12.09
C PHE A 13 -3.91 16.88 -11.15
N VAL A 14 -4.18 16.41 -9.94
CA VAL A 14 -3.11 16.03 -9.00
C VAL A 14 -2.30 14.85 -9.54
N TYR A 15 -2.97 13.84 -10.11
CA TYR A 15 -2.33 12.69 -10.73
C TYR A 15 -1.35 13.09 -11.84
N ILE A 16 -1.77 13.94 -12.79
CA ILE A 16 -0.87 14.39 -13.87
C ILE A 16 0.32 15.22 -13.38
N ASN A 17 0.20 15.93 -12.26
CA ASN A 17 1.33 16.67 -11.67
C ASN A 17 2.28 15.70 -10.95
N LEU A 18 1.76 14.71 -10.25
CA LEU A 18 2.56 13.66 -9.59
C LEU A 18 3.29 12.77 -10.60
N ASP A 19 2.62 12.37 -11.67
CA ASP A 19 3.21 11.53 -12.73
C ASP A 19 4.39 12.22 -13.42
N LYS A 20 4.30 13.55 -13.60
CA LYS A 20 5.40 14.37 -14.13
C LYS A 20 6.61 14.45 -13.17
N ILE A 21 6.38 14.40 -11.87
CA ILE A 21 7.42 14.53 -10.84
C ILE A 21 8.06 13.17 -10.54
N TRP A 22 7.31 12.06 -10.71
CA TRP A 22 7.70 10.71 -10.28
C TRP A 22 8.23 9.82 -11.41
N GLN A 23 8.74 10.36 -12.53
CA GLN A 23 9.44 9.54 -13.54
C GLN A 23 10.85 9.12 -13.09
N GLU A 24 10.94 8.47 -11.94
CA GLU A 24 12.16 7.82 -11.47
C GLU A 24 12.28 6.41 -12.08
N PRO A 25 13.49 5.96 -12.45
CA PRO A 25 13.71 4.62 -12.98
C PRO A 25 13.29 3.56 -11.96
N ILE A 26 12.62 2.50 -12.44
CA ILE A 26 12.13 1.40 -11.61
C ILE A 26 13.34 0.64 -11.04
N VAL A 27 13.76 1.02 -9.83
CA VAL A 27 14.78 0.32 -9.07
C VAL A 27 14.19 -1.01 -8.56
N HIS A 28 14.64 -2.11 -9.14
CA HIS A 28 14.23 -3.46 -8.73
C HIS A 28 14.92 -3.86 -7.43
N PHE A 29 14.28 -3.55 -6.29
CA PHE A 29 14.72 -4.07 -5.00
C PHE A 29 14.22 -5.51 -4.76
N THR A 30 14.96 -6.26 -3.95
CA THR A 30 14.50 -7.57 -3.48
C THR A 30 13.21 -7.41 -2.65
N PRO A 31 12.33 -8.44 -2.60
CA PRO A 31 11.09 -8.37 -1.83
C PRO A 31 11.30 -8.00 -0.36
N LEU A 32 12.38 -8.50 0.25
CA LEU A 32 12.74 -8.19 1.63
C LEU A 32 13.22 -6.73 1.80
N GLN A 33 14.00 -6.20 0.86
CA GLN A 33 14.40 -4.79 0.89
C GLN A 33 13.19 -3.86 0.74
N ASN A 34 12.25 -4.18 -0.17
CA ASN A 34 10.99 -3.44 -0.29
C ASN A 34 10.18 -3.47 1.01
N PHE A 35 10.12 -4.62 1.68
CA PHE A 35 9.46 -4.74 2.97
C PHE A 35 10.10 -3.84 4.05
N ILE A 36 11.42 -3.87 4.16
CA ILE A 36 12.17 -3.06 5.14
C ILE A 36 11.98 -1.57 4.84
N ASN A 37 12.13 -1.17 3.58
CA ASN A 37 11.93 0.22 3.15
C ASN A 37 10.50 0.69 3.45
N GLY A 38 9.50 -0.16 3.20
CA GLY A 38 8.10 0.10 3.53
C GLY A 38 7.89 0.29 5.04
N CYS A 39 8.47 -0.57 5.87
CA CYS A 39 8.41 -0.44 7.33
C CYS A 39 9.07 0.86 7.83
N VAL A 40 10.25 1.22 7.30
CA VAL A 40 10.96 2.46 7.67
C VAL A 40 10.16 3.68 7.27
N ALA A 41 9.68 3.73 6.02
CA ALA A 41 8.85 4.82 5.52
C ALA A 41 7.58 4.98 6.37
N ALA A 42 6.91 3.87 6.68
CA ALA A 42 5.74 3.87 7.56
C ALA A 42 6.08 4.35 8.99
N GLY A 43 7.22 3.96 9.54
CA GLY A 43 7.68 4.43 10.85
C GLY A 43 7.92 5.94 10.89
N VAL A 44 8.56 6.49 9.86
CA VAL A 44 8.80 7.94 9.73
C VAL A 44 7.47 8.68 9.59
N ALA A 45 6.60 8.23 8.67
CA ALA A 45 5.28 8.82 8.48
C ALA A 45 4.43 8.77 9.76
N GLN A 46 4.47 7.64 10.47
CA GLN A 46 3.76 7.44 11.74
C GLN A 46 4.29 8.38 12.82
N THR A 47 5.60 8.60 12.88
CA THR A 47 6.24 9.50 13.87
C THR A 47 5.85 10.95 13.64
N LEU A 48 5.85 11.40 12.38
CA LEU A 48 5.43 12.76 12.01
C LEU A 48 3.93 12.98 12.24
N SER A 49 3.11 11.97 11.99
CA SER A 49 1.65 12.03 12.16
C SER A 49 1.19 11.78 13.60
N PHE A 50 2.07 11.23 14.44
CA PHE A 50 1.77 10.82 15.81
C PHE A 50 1.14 11.90 16.70
N PRO A 51 1.61 13.17 16.73
CA PRO A 51 1.00 14.19 17.58
C PRO A 51 -0.49 14.42 17.27
N PHE A 52 -0.87 14.40 15.99
CA PHE A 52 -2.27 14.54 15.58
C PHE A 52 -3.10 13.33 15.96
N GLU A 53 -2.55 12.12 15.77
CA GLU A 53 -3.19 10.88 16.18
C GLU A 53 -3.41 10.81 17.70
N THR A 54 -2.45 11.28 18.50
CA THR A 54 -2.58 11.33 19.97
C THR A 54 -3.72 12.27 20.38
N VAL A 55 -3.80 13.46 19.79
CA VAL A 55 -4.90 14.40 20.07
C VAL A 55 -6.24 13.79 19.65
N LYS A 56 -6.32 13.20 18.45
CA LYS A 56 -7.54 12.55 17.96
C LYS A 56 -7.98 11.41 18.87
N ARG A 57 -7.06 10.54 19.31
CA ARG A 57 -7.36 9.44 20.25
C ARG A 57 -7.86 9.98 21.58
N LYS A 58 -7.27 11.04 22.12
CA LYS A 58 -7.76 11.71 23.33
C LYS A 58 -9.18 12.25 23.15
N MET A 59 -9.45 12.93 22.03
CA MET A 59 -10.79 13.44 21.72
C MET A 59 -11.83 12.32 21.59
N GLN A 60 -11.46 11.20 20.99
CA GLN A 60 -12.35 10.04 20.84
C GLN A 60 -12.55 9.26 22.14
N ALA A 61 -11.54 9.22 23.01
CA ALA A 61 -11.61 8.59 24.31
C ALA A 61 -12.41 9.43 25.33
N GLN A 62 -12.40 10.76 25.19
CA GLN A 62 -13.17 11.64 26.06
C GLN A 62 -14.66 11.41 25.88
N SER A 63 -15.29 10.87 26.92
CA SER A 63 -16.74 10.72 26.99
C SER A 63 -17.25 11.26 28.32
N PRO A 64 -18.23 12.19 28.32
CA PRO A 64 -18.87 12.70 29.54
C PRO A 64 -19.56 11.60 30.36
N TRP A 65 -19.88 10.48 29.72
CA TRP A 65 -20.65 9.38 30.29
C TRP A 65 -19.78 8.30 30.93
N LEU A 66 -18.45 8.36 30.78
CA LEU A 66 -17.52 7.42 31.39
C LEU A 66 -16.91 7.98 32.68
N PRO A 67 -16.71 7.14 33.72
CA PRO A 67 -15.94 7.55 34.88
C PRO A 67 -14.54 8.03 34.45
N HIS A 68 -14.06 9.10 35.07
CA HIS A 68 -12.78 9.75 34.74
C HIS A 68 -12.65 10.18 33.27
N CYS A 69 -13.75 10.58 32.62
CA CYS A 69 -13.76 11.07 31.24
C CYS A 69 -13.05 10.13 30.23
N GLY A 70 -13.15 8.81 30.43
CA GLY A 70 -12.52 7.83 29.55
C GLY A 70 -11.00 7.68 29.71
N ALA A 71 -10.47 7.89 30.92
CA ALA A 71 -9.04 7.80 31.25
C ALA A 71 -8.16 8.79 30.47
N VAL A 72 -8.72 9.95 30.12
CA VAL A 72 -8.00 11.02 29.44
C VAL A 72 -7.30 11.91 30.46
N ASP A 73 -5.99 12.10 30.29
CA ASP A 73 -5.14 12.84 31.25
C ASP A 73 -5.43 14.36 31.35
N VAL A 74 -6.22 14.92 30.43
CA VAL A 74 -6.39 16.37 30.24
C VAL A 74 -7.83 16.71 29.90
N HIS A 75 -8.33 17.86 30.38
CA HIS A 75 -9.71 18.31 30.16
C HIS A 75 -9.77 19.42 29.11
N PHE A 76 -10.14 19.08 27.88
CA PHE A 76 -10.20 20.04 26.79
C PHE A 76 -11.61 20.22 26.23
N THR A 77 -11.81 21.37 25.59
CA THR A 77 -13.06 21.75 24.92
C THR A 77 -13.00 21.57 23.40
N GLY A 78 -11.80 21.38 22.83
CA GLY A 78 -11.60 21.17 21.41
C GLY A 78 -10.19 20.67 21.06
N MET A 79 -9.93 20.44 19.78
CA MET A 79 -8.67 19.85 19.28
C MET A 79 -7.44 20.70 19.61
N ALA A 80 -7.50 22.01 19.36
CA ALA A 80 -6.40 22.92 19.62
C ALA A 80 -6.12 23.08 21.13
N ASP A 81 -7.18 23.09 21.93
CA ASP A 81 -7.10 23.13 23.40
C ASP A 81 -6.48 21.84 23.95
N CYS A 82 -6.88 20.66 23.42
CA CYS A 82 -6.26 19.37 23.74
C CYS A 82 -4.75 19.36 23.49
N PHE A 83 -4.33 19.91 22.34
CA PHE A 83 -2.92 20.01 21.98
C PHE A 83 -2.17 20.89 22.98
N ARG A 84 -2.67 22.10 23.23
CA ARG A 84 -2.04 23.07 24.15
C ARG A 84 -1.95 22.53 25.57
N GLN A 85 -3.02 21.93 26.08
CA GLN A 85 -3.03 21.36 27.43
C GLN A 85 -2.12 20.14 27.57
N THR A 86 -2.06 19.29 26.54
CA THR A 86 -1.13 18.15 26.54
C THR A 86 0.32 18.63 26.63
N VAL A 87 0.69 19.65 25.86
CA VAL A 87 2.04 20.24 25.90
C VAL A 87 2.29 20.93 27.25
N LYS A 88 1.31 21.65 27.81
CA LYS A 88 1.45 22.31 29.11
C LYS A 88 1.68 21.31 30.26
N ASN A 89 0.97 20.18 30.27
CA ASN A 89 0.99 19.24 31.39
C ASN A 89 2.09 18.17 31.28
N LYS A 90 2.37 17.67 30.06
CA LYS A 90 3.33 16.57 29.83
C LYS A 90 4.54 16.99 28.97
N GLY A 91 4.63 18.25 28.56
CA GLY A 91 5.65 18.74 27.63
C GLY A 91 5.41 18.28 26.19
N VAL A 92 6.31 18.69 25.30
CA VAL A 92 6.25 18.36 23.86
C VAL A 92 6.34 16.85 23.62
N LEU A 93 7.19 16.15 24.37
CA LEU A 93 7.32 14.69 24.28
C LEU A 93 6.06 13.93 24.71
N GLY A 94 5.18 14.56 25.49
CA GLY A 94 3.88 13.99 25.86
C GLY A 94 2.97 13.69 24.66
N LEU A 95 3.18 14.35 23.51
CA LEU A 95 2.46 14.08 22.27
C LEU A 95 2.88 12.75 21.61
N TRP A 96 4.10 12.28 21.87
CA TRP A 96 4.63 11.00 21.40
C TRP A 96 4.48 9.85 22.41
N SER A 97 3.74 10.09 23.49
CA SER A 97 3.39 9.05 24.47
C SER A 97 2.57 7.95 23.79
N GLY A 98 3.14 6.74 23.70
CA GLY A 98 2.54 5.60 22.99
C GLY A 98 3.09 5.36 21.58
N LEU A 99 4.16 6.05 21.15
CA LEU A 99 4.78 5.80 19.85
C LEU A 99 5.31 4.37 19.71
N THR A 100 5.96 3.84 20.76
CA THR A 100 6.56 2.50 20.77
C THR A 100 5.57 1.38 20.39
N PRO A 101 4.41 1.21 21.06
CA PRO A 101 3.45 0.19 20.65
C PRO A 101 2.87 0.46 19.25
N SER A 102 2.80 1.72 18.83
CA SER A 102 2.34 2.08 17.49
C SER A 102 3.32 1.74 16.37
N LEU A 103 4.63 1.79 16.65
CA LEU A 103 5.67 1.33 15.74
C LEU A 103 5.75 -0.20 15.74
N LEU A 104 5.61 -0.84 16.90
CA LEU A 104 5.67 -2.29 17.02
C LEU A 104 4.59 -3.00 16.20
N LYS A 105 3.39 -2.42 16.09
CA LYS A 105 2.32 -2.97 15.23
C LYS A 105 2.57 -2.84 13.72
N ILE A 106 3.52 -2.01 13.28
CA ILE A 106 3.81 -1.81 11.85
C ILE A 106 4.32 -3.11 11.23
N VAL A 107 5.30 -3.75 11.87
CA VAL A 107 5.93 -4.97 11.35
C VAL A 107 4.94 -6.12 11.10
N PRO A 108 4.10 -6.54 12.06
CA PRO A 108 3.12 -7.60 11.82
C PRO A 108 2.05 -7.17 10.80
N TYR A 109 1.65 -5.90 10.77
CA TYR A 109 0.70 -5.38 9.78
C TYR A 109 1.23 -5.56 8.35
N PHE A 110 2.44 -5.07 8.08
CA PHE A 110 3.08 -5.24 6.78
C PHE A 110 3.37 -6.71 6.48
N GLY A 111 3.72 -7.51 7.50
CA GLY A 111 3.99 -8.94 7.35
C GLY A 111 2.76 -9.71 6.88
N VAL A 112 1.60 -9.45 7.49
CA VAL A 112 0.32 -10.05 7.06
C VAL A 112 -0.04 -9.55 5.67
N MET A 113 0.02 -8.24 5.40
CA MET A 113 -0.29 -7.67 4.09
C MET A 113 0.55 -8.32 2.97
N PHE A 114 1.87 -8.43 3.17
CA PHE A 114 2.77 -9.04 2.20
C PHE A 114 2.52 -10.53 2.04
N SER A 115 2.31 -11.25 3.14
CA SER A 115 2.00 -12.68 3.12
C SER A 115 0.70 -12.98 2.38
N THR A 116 -0.36 -12.21 2.66
CA THR A 116 -1.65 -12.33 1.96
C THR A 116 -1.49 -12.00 0.48
N PHE A 117 -0.76 -10.95 0.13
CA PHE A 117 -0.48 -10.60 -1.26
C PHE A 117 0.24 -11.74 -2.00
N GLU A 118 1.33 -12.26 -1.45
CA GLU A 118 2.07 -13.38 -2.05
C GLU A 118 1.21 -14.64 -2.17
N PHE A 119 0.39 -14.93 -1.16
CA PHE A 119 -0.54 -16.06 -1.19
C PHE A 119 -1.59 -15.90 -2.31
N CYS A 120 -2.27 -14.76 -2.36
CA CYS A 120 -3.26 -14.45 -3.41
C CYS A 120 -2.63 -14.50 -4.80
N LYS A 121 -1.42 -13.93 -4.97
CA LYS A 121 -0.66 -13.98 -6.21
C LYS A 121 -0.41 -15.43 -6.65
N ARG A 122 0.05 -16.30 -5.74
CA ARG A 122 0.28 -17.73 -6.04
C ARG A 122 -0.99 -18.45 -6.46
N VAL A 123 -2.10 -18.22 -5.76
CA VAL A 123 -3.40 -18.82 -6.10
C VAL A 123 -3.86 -18.40 -7.50
N CYS A 124 -3.74 -17.11 -7.83
CA CYS A 124 -4.07 -16.62 -9.17
C CYS A 124 -3.17 -17.22 -10.25
N LEU A 125 -1.86 -17.31 -10.01
CA LEU A 125 -0.91 -17.93 -10.95
C LEU A 125 -1.23 -19.41 -11.17
N TYR A 126 -1.59 -20.14 -10.12
CA TYR A 126 -1.98 -21.55 -10.21
C TYR A 126 -3.25 -21.73 -11.05
N ARG A 127 -4.28 -20.92 -10.78
CA ARG A 127 -5.55 -20.97 -11.53
C ARG A 127 -5.39 -20.62 -13.01
N ASN A 128 -4.42 -19.77 -13.34
CA ASN A 128 -4.08 -19.41 -14.73
C ASN A 128 -3.13 -20.42 -15.41
N GLY A 129 -2.71 -21.48 -14.73
CA GLY A 129 -1.84 -22.53 -15.28
C GLY A 129 -0.36 -22.12 -15.41
N TYR A 130 0.08 -21.08 -14.69
CA TYR A 130 1.47 -20.61 -14.73
C TYR A 130 2.39 -21.33 -13.74
N ILE A 131 1.84 -21.95 -12.69
CA ILE A 131 2.58 -22.71 -11.69
C ILE A 131 1.95 -24.08 -11.46
N GLU A 132 2.76 -25.09 -11.18
CA GLU A 132 2.34 -26.48 -10.95
C GLU A 132 1.54 -26.66 -9.65
N SER A 133 1.88 -25.89 -8.61
CA SER A 133 1.29 -26.02 -7.28
C SER A 133 1.26 -24.68 -6.55
N PRO A 134 0.21 -24.39 -5.76
CA PRO A 134 0.13 -23.16 -4.96
C PRO A 134 1.23 -23.08 -3.86
N LEU A 135 1.79 -24.22 -3.46
CA LEU A 135 2.81 -24.31 -2.42
C LEU A 135 4.24 -24.15 -2.94
N ASN A 136 4.48 -24.40 -4.23
CA ASN A 136 5.81 -24.37 -4.82
C ASN A 136 5.85 -23.37 -5.98
N TYR A 137 6.77 -22.40 -5.93
CA TYR A 137 6.96 -21.44 -7.02
C TYR A 137 7.78 -22.05 -8.17
N LYS A 138 7.46 -23.28 -8.57
CA LYS A 138 7.99 -23.89 -9.79
C LYS A 138 7.06 -23.51 -10.94
N LEU A 139 7.60 -22.80 -11.92
CA LEU A 139 6.89 -22.49 -13.15
C LEU A 139 6.63 -23.78 -13.93
N THR A 140 5.48 -23.83 -14.61
CA THR A 140 5.16 -24.92 -15.53
C THR A 140 6.17 -24.92 -16.69
N PRO A 141 6.77 -26.08 -17.05
CA PRO A 141 7.75 -26.14 -18.12
C PRO A 141 7.15 -25.64 -19.44
N GLY A 142 7.83 -24.69 -20.09
CA GLY A 142 7.37 -24.04 -21.33
C GLY A 142 6.67 -22.69 -21.15
N VAL A 143 6.41 -22.26 -19.92
CA VAL A 143 5.98 -20.89 -19.60
C VAL A 143 7.21 -20.05 -19.27
N ASP A 144 7.63 -19.18 -20.18
CA ASP A 144 8.72 -18.25 -19.93
C ASP A 144 8.17 -16.90 -19.45
N GLN A 145 8.45 -16.58 -18.18
CA GLN A 145 7.99 -15.36 -17.51
C GLN A 145 9.04 -14.25 -17.55
N SER A 146 10.17 -14.47 -18.22
CA SER A 146 11.20 -13.45 -18.45
C SER A 146 10.80 -12.44 -19.53
N LEU A 147 9.83 -12.79 -20.38
CA LEU A 147 9.40 -11.93 -21.46
C LEU A 147 8.63 -10.70 -20.97
N GLN A 148 9.10 -9.55 -21.40
CA GLN A 148 8.41 -8.30 -21.18
C GLN A 148 7.10 -8.24 -22.00
N PRO A 149 6.12 -7.40 -21.60
CA PRO A 149 4.85 -7.27 -22.31
C PRO A 149 4.99 -6.90 -23.80
N GLN A 150 6.04 -6.14 -24.15
CA GLN A 150 6.40 -5.80 -25.53
C GLN A 150 6.81 -7.06 -26.31
N GLU A 151 7.77 -7.81 -25.79
CA GLU A 151 8.28 -9.06 -26.38
C GLU A 151 7.15 -10.09 -26.58
N LEU A 152 6.21 -10.16 -25.63
CA LEU A 152 5.05 -11.04 -25.72
C LEU A 152 4.08 -10.62 -26.85
N ARG A 153 3.96 -9.32 -27.11
CA ARG A 153 3.14 -8.78 -28.21
C ARG A 153 3.80 -9.09 -29.56
N GLU A 154 5.10 -8.86 -29.67
CA GLU A 154 5.89 -9.21 -30.85
C GLU A 154 5.78 -10.70 -31.17
N LEU A 155 5.95 -11.58 -30.16
CA LEU A 155 5.76 -13.02 -30.35
C LEU A 155 4.35 -13.41 -30.78
N LYS A 156 3.30 -12.75 -30.27
CA LYS A 156 1.94 -13.00 -30.72
C LYS A 156 1.74 -12.60 -32.18
N LEU A 157 2.35 -11.50 -32.63
CA LEU A 157 2.32 -11.07 -34.02
C LEU A 157 3.06 -12.07 -34.91
N LEU A 158 4.30 -12.44 -34.53
CA LEU A 158 5.09 -13.44 -35.23
C LEU A 158 4.37 -14.80 -35.32
N ARG A 159 3.76 -15.27 -34.22
CA ARG A 159 2.97 -16.51 -34.22
C ARG A 159 1.78 -16.42 -35.18
N ARG A 160 1.09 -15.27 -35.23
CA ARG A 160 -0.06 -15.05 -36.12
C ARG A 160 0.38 -15.09 -37.59
N GLU A 161 1.49 -14.41 -37.92
CA GLU A 161 2.06 -14.42 -39.26
C GLU A 161 2.62 -15.78 -39.69
N THR A 162 3.11 -16.61 -38.76
CA THR A 162 3.64 -17.94 -39.11
C THR A 162 2.52 -18.98 -39.35
N PHE A 163 1.35 -18.80 -38.71
CA PHE A 163 0.24 -19.76 -38.78
C PHE A 163 -0.79 -19.48 -39.88
N GLU A 164 -1.01 -18.22 -40.25
CA GLU A 164 -1.90 -17.82 -41.36
C GLU A 164 -1.47 -18.37 -42.75
N PRO A 165 -0.21 -18.23 -43.22
CA PRO A 165 0.19 -18.65 -44.56
C PRO A 165 0.15 -20.17 -44.77
N ARG A 166 0.22 -20.95 -43.69
CA ARG A 166 0.16 -22.41 -43.76
C ARG A 166 -1.27 -22.93 -43.94
N LYS A 167 -2.29 -22.20 -43.49
CA LYS A 167 -3.70 -22.57 -43.71
C LYS A 167 -4.11 -22.34 -45.18
N SER A 168 -3.75 -21.21 -45.77
CA SER A 168 -4.03 -20.92 -47.19
C SER A 168 -3.34 -21.86 -48.17
N ALA A 169 -2.22 -22.50 -47.79
CA ALA A 169 -1.51 -23.47 -48.62
C ALA A 169 -2.05 -24.92 -48.51
N LEU A 170 -2.90 -25.22 -47.53
CA LEU A 170 -3.51 -26.53 -47.31
C LEU A 170 -4.98 -26.60 -47.80
N GLU A 171 -5.59 -25.45 -48.09
CA GLU A 171 -6.95 -25.32 -48.63
C GLU A 171 -6.99 -25.21 -50.18
N ASN A 172 -5.88 -25.47 -50.87
CA ASN A 172 -5.79 -25.56 -52.34
C ASN A 172 -5.43 -26.98 -52.81
#